data_AF-C2E3J8-F1
#
_entry.id   AF-C2E3J8-F1
#
_cell.length_a   1.000
_cell.length_b   1.000
_cell.length_c   1.000
_cell.angle_alpha   90.00
_cell.angle_beta   90.00
_cell.angle_gamma   90.00
#
_symmetry.space_group_name_H-M   'P 1'
#
loop_
_entity.id
_entity.type
_entity.pdbx_description
1 polymer ?
#
loop_
_entity_poly.entity_id
_entity_poly.type
_entity_poly.pdbx_seq_one_letter_code
_entity_poly.pdbx_strand_id
1 'polypeptide(L)'
;MGIFKRILHNEDLRQLIIYVLIGVLGLGVDFGIFAILTHFKMQVEVANFISSSCGLINNFFWNSFLNFKVHDKLLVRFISYYLVGQITTLFTTVCLFIFVTQLGYNQLIVKAVSTFIATLIQFVINKLLTFRKIKTTKPKVDVRK
;
A
#
# COMPACT_ATOMS: atom_id res chain seq x y z
N MET A 1 -21.65 7.52 10.80
CA MET A 1 -22.01 6.16 10.36
C MET A 1 -22.21 6.04 8.83
N GLY A 2 -21.47 6.80 8.01
CA GLY A 2 -21.67 6.86 6.54
C GLY A 2 -20.45 6.47 5.67
N ILE A 3 -19.28 6.30 6.28
CA ILE A 3 -18.03 5.95 5.57
C ILE A 3 -17.97 4.42 5.36
N PHE A 4 -18.17 3.63 6.42
CA PHE A 4 -18.20 2.17 6.36
C PHE A 4 -19.31 1.61 5.45
N LYS A 5 -20.49 2.24 5.40
CA LYS A 5 -21.61 1.80 4.54
C LYS A 5 -21.37 2.10 3.05
N ARG A 6 -20.50 3.06 2.72
CA ARG A 6 -20.06 3.33 1.33
C ARG A 6 -18.95 2.38 0.86
N ILE A 7 -18.19 1.80 1.79
CA ILE A 7 -17.07 0.89 1.51
C ILE A 7 -17.56 -0.51 1.04
N LEU A 8 -18.85 -0.83 1.21
CA LEU A 8 -19.48 -2.09 0.77
C LEU A 8 -20.08 -2.00 -0.65
N HIS A 9 -19.36 -1.38 -1.61
CA HIS A 9 -19.67 -1.52 -3.03
C HIS A 9 -18.75 -2.59 -3.65
N ASN A 10 -19.26 -3.41 -4.58
CA ASN A 10 -18.48 -4.49 -5.21
C ASN A 10 -17.13 -4.01 -5.81
N GLU A 11 -17.08 -2.77 -6.29
CA GLU A 11 -15.87 -2.15 -6.81
C GLU A 11 -14.77 -1.96 -5.75
N ASP A 12 -15.17 -1.62 -4.52
CA ASP A 12 -14.24 -1.35 -3.42
C ASP A 12 -13.61 -2.64 -2.90
N LEU A 13 -14.41 -3.71 -2.80
CA LEU A 13 -13.93 -5.06 -2.48
C LEU A 13 -13.00 -5.58 -3.57
N ARG A 14 -13.37 -5.39 -4.84
CA ARG A 14 -12.50 -5.75 -5.98
C ARG A 14 -11.17 -5.00 -5.91
N GLN A 15 -11.18 -3.69 -5.63
CA GLN A 15 -9.97 -2.89 -5.46
C GLN A 15 -9.12 -3.37 -4.27
N LEU A 16 -9.75 -3.76 -3.16
CA LEU A 16 -9.05 -4.32 -2.01
C LEU A 16 -8.38 -5.66 -2.34
N ILE A 17 -9.10 -6.57 -3.01
CA ILE A 17 -8.56 -7.87 -3.42
C ILE A 17 -7.37 -7.66 -4.36
N ILE A 18 -7.51 -6.79 -5.36
CA ILE A 18 -6.42 -6.43 -6.27
C ILE A 18 -5.25 -5.82 -5.51
N TYR A 19 -5.51 -4.95 -4.52
CA TYR A 19 -4.47 -4.33 -3.69
C TYR A 19 -3.66 -5.38 -2.93
N VAL A 20 -4.34 -6.36 -2.31
CA VAL A 20 -3.68 -7.46 -1.58
C VAL A 20 -2.90 -8.36 -2.53
N LEU A 21 -3.47 -8.72 -3.69
CA LEU A 21 -2.79 -9.52 -4.72
C LEU A 21 -1.54 -8.82 -5.25
N ILE A 22 -1.62 -7.52 -5.53
CA ILE A 22 -0.46 -6.72 -5.91
C ILE A 22 0.59 -6.76 -4.80
N GLY A 23 0.18 -6.59 -3.53
CA GLY A 23 1.07 -6.71 -2.38
C GLY A 23 1.85 -8.02 -2.36
N VAL A 24 1.17 -9.15 -2.59
CA VAL A 24 1.79 -10.48 -2.69
C VAL A 24 2.74 -10.57 -3.89
N LEU A 25 2.37 -10.01 -5.04
CA LEU A 25 3.25 -9.95 -6.22
C LEU A 25 4.52 -9.14 -5.93
N GLY A 26 4.42 -8.01 -5.23
CA GLY A 26 5.58 -7.22 -4.82
C GLY A 26 6.52 -7.96 -3.88
N LEU A 27 5.97 -8.78 -2.96
CA LEU A 27 6.80 -9.69 -2.15
C LEU A 27 7.52 -10.71 -3.05
N GLY A 28 6.83 -11.29 -4.03
CA GLY A 28 7.47 -12.19 -5.01
C GLY A 28 8.61 -11.52 -5.78
N VAL A 29 8.41 -10.26 -6.20
CA VAL A 29 9.44 -9.45 -6.88
C VAL A 29 10.62 -9.17 -5.94
N ASP A 30 10.35 -8.79 -4.69
CA ASP A 30 11.38 -8.56 -3.66
C ASP A 30 12.23 -9.83 -3.44
N PHE A 31 11.58 -10.96 -3.13
CA PHE A 31 12.28 -12.23 -2.95
C PHE A 31 13.05 -12.67 -4.20
N GLY A 32 12.49 -12.50 -5.40
CA GLY A 32 13.16 -12.84 -6.64
C GLY A 32 14.42 -12.02 -6.89
N ILE A 33 14.34 -10.69 -6.71
CA ILE A 33 15.49 -9.79 -6.86
C ILE A 33 16.53 -10.04 -5.77
N PHE A 34 16.09 -10.24 -4.53
CA PHE A 34 16.97 -10.58 -3.41
C PHE A 34 17.75 -11.87 -3.66
N ALA A 35 17.08 -12.93 -4.14
CA ALA A 35 17.72 -14.21 -4.46
C ALA A 35 18.76 -14.07 -5.59
N ILE A 36 18.44 -13.29 -6.63
CA ILE A 36 19.39 -13.02 -7.72
C ILE A 36 20.61 -12.25 -7.20
N LEU A 37 20.40 -11.15 -6.47
CA LEU A 37 21.49 -10.30 -5.97
C LEU A 37 22.39 -11.02 -4.97
N THR A 38 21.82 -11.83 -4.08
CA THR A 38 22.58 -12.64 -3.12
C THR A 38 23.34 -13.79 -3.79
N HIS A 39 22.83 -14.33 -4.90
CA HIS A 39 23.57 -15.30 -5.72
C HIS A 39 24.87 -14.70 -6.30
N PHE A 40 24.86 -13.40 -6.62
CA PHE A 40 26.06 -12.67 -7.03
C PHE A 40 27.01 -12.27 -5.88
N LYS A 41 26.83 -12.83 -4.67
CA LYS A 41 27.61 -12.52 -3.46
C LYS A 41 27.58 -11.03 -3.06
N MET A 42 26.52 -10.31 -3.43
CA MET A 42 26.33 -8.95 -2.95
C MET A 42 26.06 -8.95 -1.45
N GLN A 43 26.46 -7.89 -0.75
CA GLN A 43 26.17 -7.73 0.68
C GLN A 43 24.66 -7.83 0.93
N VAL A 44 24.29 -8.60 1.95
CA VAL A 44 22.89 -8.94 2.25
C VAL A 44 22.07 -7.69 2.55
N GLU A 45 22.62 -6.71 3.26
CA GLU A 45 21.90 -5.46 3.56
C GLU A 45 21.62 -4.67 2.27
N VAL A 46 22.60 -4.57 1.38
CA VAL A 46 22.47 -3.86 0.09
C VAL A 46 21.49 -4.58 -0.81
N ALA A 47 21.54 -5.92 -0.85
CA ALA A 47 20.61 -6.74 -1.62
C ALA A 47 19.17 -6.53 -1.16
N ASN A 48 18.94 -6.57 0.16
CA ASN A 48 17.63 -6.35 0.76
C ASN A 48 17.11 -4.92 0.52
N PHE A 49 17.99 -3.91 0.59
CA PHE A 49 17.59 -2.53 0.32
C PHE A 49 17.14 -2.32 -1.14
N ILE A 50 17.89 -2.88 -2.09
CA ILE A 50 17.55 -2.79 -3.52
C ILE A 50 16.28 -3.59 -3.82
N SER A 51 16.20 -4.83 -3.34
CA SER A 51 15.06 -5.72 -3.60
C SER A 51 13.76 -5.18 -3.02
N SER A 52 13.78 -4.72 -1.76
CA SER A 52 12.61 -4.13 -1.11
C SER A 52 12.16 -2.85 -1.80
N SER A 53 13.10 -2.02 -2.26
CA SER A 53 12.80 -0.82 -3.06
C SER A 53 12.11 -1.19 -4.37
N CYS A 54 12.62 -2.19 -5.10
CA CYS A 54 12.01 -2.68 -6.33
C CYS A 54 10.61 -3.26 -6.09
N GLY A 55 10.41 -4.04 -5.03
CA GLY A 55 9.10 -4.57 -4.66
C GLY A 55 8.09 -3.46 -4.32
N LEU A 56 8.52 -2.43 -3.58
CA LEU A 56 7.68 -1.30 -3.20
C LEU A 56 7.31 -0.43 -4.42
N ILE A 57 8.28 -0.17 -5.30
CA ILE A 57 8.05 0.52 -6.58
C ILE A 57 7.06 -0.28 -7.42
N ASN A 58 7.26 -1.59 -7.60
CA ASN A 58 6.34 -2.45 -8.34
C ASN A 58 4.92 -2.38 -7.75
N ASN A 59 4.77 -2.49 -6.43
CA ASN A 59 3.48 -2.38 -5.75
C ASN A 59 2.81 -1.04 -5.99
N PHE A 60 3.56 0.05 -5.96
CA PHE A 60 3.02 1.38 -6.24
C PHE A 60 2.55 1.50 -7.69
N PHE A 61 3.37 1.08 -8.67
CA PHE A 61 3.02 1.14 -10.09
C PHE A 61 1.78 0.30 -10.39
N TRP A 62 1.72 -0.96 -9.95
CA TRP A 62 0.54 -1.80 -10.17
C TRP A 62 -0.70 -1.22 -9.51
N ASN A 63 -0.59 -0.64 -8.31
CA ASN A 63 -1.73 0.03 -7.67
C ASN A 63 -2.15 1.30 -8.43
N SER A 64 -1.20 2.08 -8.93
CA SER A 64 -1.49 3.30 -9.69
C SER A 64 -2.15 3.00 -11.03
N PHE A 65 -1.61 2.06 -11.81
CA PHE A 65 -2.04 1.79 -13.19
C PHE A 65 -3.24 0.84 -13.27
N LEU A 66 -3.26 -0.24 -12.48
CA LEU A 66 -4.29 -1.29 -12.61
C LEU A 66 -5.40 -1.15 -11.59
N ASN A 67 -5.07 -0.87 -10.33
CA ASN A 67 -6.05 -0.80 -9.26
C ASN A 67 -6.87 0.51 -9.32
N PHE A 68 -6.19 1.65 -9.17
CA PHE A 68 -6.84 2.96 -9.09
C PHE A 68 -6.96 3.69 -10.44
N LYS A 69 -6.14 3.30 -11.42
CA LYS A 69 -6.08 3.88 -12.78
C LYS A 69 -5.83 5.39 -12.75
N VAL A 70 -4.79 5.80 -12.04
CA VAL A 70 -4.37 7.18 -11.83
C VAL A 70 -2.90 7.30 -12.21
N HIS A 71 -2.55 8.27 -13.06
CA HIS A 71 -1.22 8.35 -13.68
C HIS A 71 -0.54 9.71 -13.49
N ASP A 72 -1.17 10.66 -12.81
CA ASP A 72 -0.65 12.00 -12.59
C ASP A 72 0.21 12.08 -11.32
N LYS A 73 1.27 12.89 -11.37
CA LYS A 73 2.15 13.20 -10.22
C LYS A 73 2.64 11.94 -9.48
N LEU A 74 3.14 10.95 -10.23
CA LEU A 74 3.57 9.65 -9.70
C LEU A 74 4.53 9.75 -8.49
N LEU A 75 5.52 10.66 -8.53
CA LEU A 75 6.49 10.82 -7.44
C LEU A 75 5.83 11.31 -6.15
N VAL A 76 4.94 12.30 -6.22
CA VAL A 76 4.21 12.81 -5.03
C VAL A 76 3.29 11.73 -4.46
N ARG A 77 2.62 10.97 -5.33
CA ARG A 77 1.76 9.85 -4.91
C ARG A 77 2.58 8.72 -4.32
N PHE A 78 3.79 8.45 -4.82
CA PHE A 78 4.70 7.47 -4.24
C PHE A 78 5.14 7.86 -2.83
N ILE A 79 5.54 9.12 -2.62
CA ILE A 79 5.89 9.64 -1.28
C ILE A 79 4.68 9.50 -0.34
N SER A 80 3.49 9.88 -0.80
CA SER A 80 2.27 9.71 -0.01
C SER A 80 2.00 8.24 0.33
N TYR A 81 2.11 7.34 -0.64
CA TYR A 81 1.96 5.89 -0.43
C TYR A 81 2.96 5.34 0.60
N TYR A 82 4.22 5.76 0.50
CA TYR A 82 5.29 5.37 1.41
C TYR A 82 5.01 5.88 2.84
N LEU A 83 4.64 7.14 3.00
CA LEU A 83 4.29 7.72 4.30
C LEU A 83 3.09 7.00 4.94
N VAL A 84 2.06 6.70 4.16
CA VAL A 84 0.89 5.94 4.65
C VAL A 84 1.32 4.54 5.09
N GLY A 85 2.22 3.89 4.33
CA GLY A 85 2.83 2.62 4.74
C GLY A 85 3.53 2.71 6.10
N GLN A 86 4.35 3.74 6.31
CA GLN A 86 5.06 3.94 7.58
C GLN A 86 4.11 4.19 8.76
N ILE A 87 3.02 4.95 8.54
CA ILE A 87 1.98 5.15 9.57
C ILE A 87 1.35 3.81 9.96
N THR A 88 1.04 2.95 8.99
CA THR A 88 0.42 1.64 9.26
C THR A 88 1.38 0.63 9.88
N THR A 89 2.68 0.72 9.56
CA THR A 89 3.74 -0.03 10.25
C THR A 89 3.84 0.40 11.70
N LEU A 90 3.87 1.71 11.97
CA LEU A 90 3.89 2.24 13.34
C LEU A 90 2.66 1.77 14.14
N PHE A 91 1.47 1.81 13.53
CA PHE A 91 0.26 1.25 14.14
C PHE A 91 0.42 -0.23 14.52
N THR A 92 0.97 -1.04 13.60
CA THR A 92 1.24 -2.47 13.86
C THR A 92 2.21 -2.65 15.04
N THR A 93 3.27 -1.84 15.10
CA THR A 93 4.26 -1.87 16.19
C THR A 93 3.64 -1.49 17.54
N VAL A 94 2.77 -0.47 17.58
CA VAL A 94 2.05 -0.09 18.81
C VAL A 94 1.13 -1.22 19.27
N CYS A 95 0.40 -1.86 18.36
CA CYS A 95 -0.41 -3.03 18.70
C CYS A 95 0.43 -4.17 19.27
N LEU A 96 1.59 -4.48 18.66
CA LEU A 96 2.50 -5.50 19.19
C LEU A 96 2.99 -5.15 20.60
N PHE A 97 3.38 -3.90 20.85
CA PHE A 97 3.83 -3.46 22.16
C PHE A 97 2.74 -3.64 23.23
N ILE A 98 1.49 -3.25 22.93
CA ILE A 98 0.39 -3.35 23.88
C ILE A 98 -0.02 -4.82 24.09
N PHE A 99 -0.29 -5.56 23.02
CA PHE A 99 -0.87 -6.90 23.14
C PHE A 99 0.16 -7.99 23.44
N VAL A 100 1.39 -7.87 22.96
CA VAL A 100 2.45 -8.86 23.23
C VAL A 100 3.18 -8.51 24.51
N THR A 101 3.72 -7.29 24.63
CA THR A 101 4.59 -6.93 25.75
C THR A 101 3.81 -6.68 27.04
N GLN A 102 2.65 -6.02 27.00
CA GLN A 102 1.86 -5.73 28.22
C GLN A 102 0.90 -6.86 28.59
N LEU A 103 0.29 -7.52 27.59
CA LEU A 103 -0.79 -8.50 27.80
C LEU A 103 -0.34 -9.96 27.61
N GLY A 104 0.87 -10.21 27.11
CA GLY A 104 1.43 -11.57 26.96
C GLY A 104 0.78 -12.42 25.87
N TYR A 105 0.02 -11.83 24.94
CA TYR A 105 -0.58 -12.59 23.84
C TYR A 105 0.48 -13.11 22.85
N ASN A 106 0.10 -14.15 22.10
CA ASN A 106 0.99 -14.74 21.10
C ASN A 106 1.37 -13.72 20.02
N GLN A 107 2.68 -13.49 19.87
CA GLN A 107 3.24 -12.52 18.93
C GLN A 107 2.83 -12.73 17.47
N LEU A 108 2.70 -13.99 17.02
CA LEU A 108 2.34 -14.30 15.64
C LEU A 108 0.89 -13.94 15.36
N ILE A 109 -0.01 -14.26 16.30
CA ILE A 109 -1.44 -13.95 16.17
C ILE A 109 -1.65 -12.44 16.17
N VAL A 110 -1.06 -11.73 17.14
CA VAL A 110 -1.16 -10.27 17.22
C VAL A 110 -0.59 -9.61 15.97
N LYS A 111 0.58 -10.07 15.48
CA LYS A 111 1.20 -9.54 14.26
C LYS A 111 0.28 -9.75 13.05
N ALA A 112 -0.23 -10.96 12.85
CA ALA A 112 -1.10 -11.28 11.72
C ALA A 112 -2.37 -10.41 11.70
N VAL A 113 -3.06 -10.32 12.84
CA VAL A 113 -4.28 -9.51 12.97
C VAL A 113 -3.97 -8.02 12.78
N SER A 114 -2.91 -7.52 13.41
CA SER A 114 -2.53 -6.10 13.33
C SER A 114 -2.11 -5.73 11.91
N THR A 115 -1.32 -6.56 11.22
CA THR A 115 -0.92 -6.33 9.83
C THR A 115 -2.11 -6.39 8.88
N PHE A 116 -3.07 -7.28 9.12
CA PHE A 116 -4.29 -7.33 8.32
C PHE A 116 -5.10 -6.04 8.46
N ILE A 117 -5.37 -5.59 9.69
CA ILE A 117 -6.06 -4.32 9.97
C ILE A 117 -5.28 -3.14 9.40
N ALA A 118 -3.96 -3.11 9.59
CA ALA A 118 -3.08 -2.07 9.08
C ALA A 118 -3.16 -1.97 7.55
N THR A 119 -3.21 -3.10 6.85
CA THR A 119 -3.36 -3.15 5.38
C THR A 119 -4.72 -2.60 4.93
N LEU A 120 -5.81 -2.89 5.67
CA LEU A 120 -7.13 -2.30 5.39
C LEU A 120 -7.11 -0.77 5.56
N ILE A 121 -6.50 -0.28 6.64
CA ILE A 121 -6.32 1.16 6.88
C ILE A 121 -5.47 1.77 5.77
N GLN A 122 -4.35 1.12 5.41
CA GLN A 122 -3.45 1.57 4.34
C GLN A 122 -4.21 1.72 3.02
N PHE A 123 -5.02 0.71 2.66
CA PHE A 123 -5.87 0.73 1.47
C PHE A 123 -6.86 1.90 1.48
N VAL A 124 -7.60 2.09 2.58
CA VAL A 124 -8.60 3.17 2.68
C VAL A 124 -7.94 4.54 2.55
N ILE A 125 -6.82 4.78 3.25
CA ILE A 125 -6.10 6.05 3.18
C ILE A 125 -5.53 6.26 1.78
N ASN A 126 -4.87 5.25 1.19
CA ASN A 126 -4.31 5.34 -0.15
C ASN A 126 -5.40 5.61 -1.19
N LYS A 127 -6.57 5.00 -1.06
CA LYS A 127 -7.70 5.24 -1.95
C LYS A 127 -8.22 6.68 -1.84
N LEU A 128 -8.40 7.19 -0.62
CA LEU A 128 -9.06 8.47 -0.37
C LEU A 128 -8.13 9.68 -0.53
N LEU A 129 -6.84 9.52 -0.23
CA LEU A 129 -5.84 10.57 -0.33
C LEU A 129 -4.93 10.36 -1.54
N THR A 130 -4.18 9.25 -1.55
CA THR A 130 -3.07 9.03 -2.49
C THR A 130 -3.53 8.81 -3.92
N PHE A 131 -4.69 8.21 -4.15
CA PHE A 131 -5.24 7.89 -5.47
C PHE A 131 -6.55 8.61 -5.76
N ARG A 132 -6.84 9.71 -5.05
CA ARG A 132 -8.00 10.54 -5.33
C ARG A 132 -7.89 11.11 -6.75
N LYS A 133 -8.89 10.84 -7.58
CA LYS A 133 -9.01 11.43 -8.92
C LYS A 133 -9.37 12.90 -8.75
N ILE A 134 -8.51 13.80 -9.23
CA ILE A 134 -8.84 15.22 -9.32
C ILE A 134 -9.85 15.33 -10.47
N LYS A 135 -11.11 15.66 -10.15
CA LYS A 135 -12.07 16.04 -11.19
C LYS A 135 -11.61 17.37 -11.75
N THR A 136 -11.01 17.37 -12.92
CA THR A 136 -10.82 18.59 -13.70
C THR A 136 -12.19 19.07 -14.14
N THR A 137 -12.72 20.08 -13.47
CA THR A 137 -13.83 20.86 -14.01
C THR A 137 -13.32 21.49 -15.30
N LYS A 138 -13.65 20.91 -16.46
CA LYS A 138 -13.43 21.59 -17.74
C LYS A 138 -14.16 22.94 -17.64
N PRO A 139 -13.51 24.09 -17.87
CA PRO A 139 -14.23 25.33 -18.02
C PRO A 139 -15.22 25.12 -19.17
N LYS A 140 -16.52 25.32 -18.91
CA LYS A 140 -17.50 25.48 -19.99
C LYS A 140 -17.03 26.70 -20.76
N VAL A 141 -16.41 26.49 -21.92
CA VAL A 141 -16.24 27.56 -22.89
C VAL A 141 -17.67 27.88 -23.35
N ASP A 142 -18.25 28.92 -22.77
CA ASP A 142 -19.50 29.50 -23.23
C ASP A 142 -19.20 30.16 -24.58
N VAL A 143 -19.30 29.37 -25.65
CA VAL A 143 -19.36 29.89 -27.02
C VAL A 143 -20.75 30.48 -27.20
N ARG A 144 -21.01 31.62 -26.55
CA ARG A 144 -22.14 32.46 -26.90
C ARG A 144 -21.72 33.38 -28.04
N LYS A 145 -22.42 33.14 -29.15
CA LYS A 145 -22.40 33.85 -30.43
C LYS A 145 -22.68 35.35 -30.26
#